data_AF-N9VB37-F1
#
_entry.id   AF-N9VB37-F1
#
_cell.length_a   1.000
_cell.length_b   1.000
_cell.length_c   1.000
_cell.angle_alpha   90.00
_cell.angle_beta   90.00
_cell.angle_gamma   90.00
#
_symmetry.space_group_name_H-M   'P 1'
#
loop_
_entity.id
_entity.type
_entity.pdbx_description
1 polymer ?
#
loop_
_entity_poly.entity_id
_entity_poly.type
_entity_poly.pdbx_seq_one_letter_code
_entity_poly.pdbx_strand_id
1 'polypeptide(L)'
;MLKKITKLMFFSSPVILTLPLVSCAPINKFLNSIKNKSLIEIDRNIGPFFDEAKKEDKDVKTLEEDIKKVIDELKDKKIEDSYPITQFFDDSKNKIIHSIDNFYNLKLQQAQEIIQYIKKYNELRDIVTKNNIAEVAKNKELNKEVADYFNKNFSDKNFDINNLSIDKLKDQSKDLSKFLDEIKKKYNIH
;
A
#
# COMPACT_ATOMS: atom_id res chain seq x y z
N MET A 1 -44.74 -28.57 -16.50
CA MET A 1 -43.70 -28.58 -17.55
C MET A 1 -44.24 -27.91 -18.80
N LEU A 2 -43.40 -27.05 -19.40
CA LEU A 2 -43.39 -26.57 -20.79
C LEU A 2 -44.68 -25.96 -21.38
N LYS A 3 -44.70 -24.62 -21.49
CA LYS A 3 -45.09 -23.84 -22.72
C LYS A 3 -45.13 -22.31 -22.49
N LYS A 4 -44.16 -21.75 -21.76
CA LYS A 4 -44.06 -20.28 -21.54
C LYS A 4 -42.82 -19.61 -22.15
N ILE A 5 -42.16 -20.20 -23.14
CA ILE A 5 -40.91 -19.64 -23.71
C ILE A 5 -40.88 -19.72 -25.24
N THR A 6 -41.87 -19.19 -25.94
CA THR A 6 -41.66 -18.96 -27.38
C THR A 6 -42.53 -17.83 -27.91
N LYS A 7 -41.88 -16.90 -28.62
CA LYS A 7 -42.37 -15.67 -29.27
C LYS A 7 -42.38 -14.45 -28.35
N LEU A 8 -41.34 -13.63 -28.15
CA LEU A 8 -40.07 -13.37 -28.86
C LEU A 8 -40.15 -13.53 -30.38
N MET A 9 -41.01 -12.74 -31.04
CA MET A 9 -40.93 -12.40 -32.48
C MET A 9 -41.95 -11.28 -32.83
N PHE A 10 -41.91 -10.16 -32.12
CA PHE A 10 -42.47 -8.88 -32.63
C PHE A 10 -41.52 -7.73 -32.26
N PHE A 11 -40.26 -7.89 -32.65
CA PHE A 11 -39.47 -6.76 -33.16
C PHE A 11 -39.82 -6.64 -34.64
N SER A 12 -40.38 -5.50 -35.07
CA SER A 12 -40.22 -4.93 -36.44
C SER A 12 -41.31 -3.91 -36.79
N SER A 13 -41.56 -2.93 -35.93
CA SER A 13 -41.99 -1.64 -36.49
C SER A 13 -41.38 -0.51 -35.67
N PRO A 14 -40.54 0.33 -36.29
CA PRO A 14 -39.98 1.49 -35.63
C PRO A 14 -41.11 2.50 -35.50
N VAL A 15 -41.74 2.56 -34.33
CA VAL A 15 -42.35 3.82 -33.92
C VAL A 15 -41.17 4.73 -33.64
N ILE A 16 -40.78 5.51 -34.65
CA ILE A 16 -39.87 6.64 -34.49
C ILE A 16 -40.63 7.63 -33.60
N LEU A 17 -40.55 7.40 -32.29
CA LEU A 17 -40.78 8.42 -31.30
C LEU A 17 -39.59 9.37 -31.44
N THR A 18 -39.77 10.40 -32.27
CA THR A 18 -38.95 11.61 -32.19
C THR A 18 -39.19 12.21 -30.81
N LEU A 19 -38.47 11.71 -29.81
CA LEU A 19 -38.29 12.42 -28.56
C LEU A 19 -37.63 13.75 -28.93
N PRO A 20 -38.14 14.90 -28.46
CA PRO A 20 -37.45 16.15 -28.66
C PRO A 20 -36.04 15.97 -28.06
N LEU A 21 -35.03 16.44 -28.79
CA LEU A 21 -33.67 16.66 -28.29
C LEU A 21 -33.77 17.65 -27.12
N VAL A 22 -34.17 17.16 -25.95
CA VAL A 22 -34.09 17.91 -24.70
C VAL A 22 -32.59 17.99 -24.45
N SER A 23 -32.03 19.17 -24.65
CA SER A 23 -30.63 19.45 -24.36
C SER A 23 -30.28 18.83 -23.00
N CYS A 24 -29.36 17.85 -22.96
CA CYS A 24 -28.85 17.29 -21.71
C CYS A 24 -28.03 18.32 -20.90
N ALA A 25 -27.78 19.51 -21.45
CA ALA A 25 -26.98 20.55 -20.83
C ALA A 25 -27.45 20.99 -19.43
N PRO A 26 -28.75 21.13 -19.12
CA PRO A 26 -29.22 21.46 -17.77
C PRO A 26 -28.95 20.33 -16.78
N ILE A 27 -29.12 19.06 -17.19
CA ILE A 27 -28.85 17.88 -16.35
C ILE A 27 -27.34 17.75 -16.10
N ASN A 28 -26.51 17.84 -17.14
CA ASN A 28 -25.05 17.77 -17.01
C ASN A 28 -24.53 18.91 -16.13
N LYS A 29 -25.09 20.13 -16.24
CA LYS A 29 -24.75 21.25 -15.35
C LYS A 29 -25.11 20.97 -13.89
N PHE A 30 -26.29 20.39 -13.64
CA PHE A 30 -26.72 20.00 -12.30
C PHE A 30 -25.82 18.91 -11.70
N LEU A 31 -25.52 17.86 -12.47
CA LEU A 31 -24.65 16.76 -12.03
C LEU A 31 -23.23 17.26 -11.72
N ASN A 32 -22.63 18.10 -12.58
CA ASN A 32 -21.33 18.70 -12.31
C ASN A 32 -21.33 19.59 -11.05
N SER A 33 -22.44 20.29 -10.77
CA SER A 33 -22.56 21.10 -9.56
C SER A 33 -22.59 20.25 -8.29
N ILE A 34 -23.37 19.17 -8.29
CA ILE A 34 -23.40 18.21 -7.16
C ILE A 34 -22.04 17.58 -6.97
N LYS A 35 -21.46 17.04 -8.05
CA LYS A 35 -20.12 16.43 -8.07
C LYS A 35 -19.09 17.35 -7.41
N ASN A 36 -19.00 18.61 -7.85
CA ASN A 36 -18.04 19.57 -7.31
C ASN A 36 -18.28 19.87 -5.83
N LYS A 37 -19.53 20.03 -5.40
CA LYS A 37 -19.85 20.23 -3.98
C LYS A 37 -19.41 19.04 -3.13
N SER A 38 -19.72 17.82 -3.56
CA SER A 38 -19.31 16.60 -2.87
C SER A 38 -17.79 16.47 -2.80
N LEU A 39 -17.07 16.74 -3.90
CA LEU A 39 -15.60 16.68 -3.90
C LEU A 39 -14.97 17.73 -2.97
N ILE A 40 -15.53 18.94 -2.87
CA ILE A 40 -15.07 19.96 -1.91
C ILE A 40 -15.30 19.50 -0.47
N GLU A 41 -16.43 18.86 -0.19
CA GLU A 41 -16.72 18.33 1.14
C GLU A 41 -15.78 17.19 1.52
N ILE A 42 -15.53 16.26 0.60
CA ILE A 42 -14.57 15.16 0.80
C ILE A 42 -13.17 15.72 1.05
N ASP A 43 -12.71 16.68 0.23
CA ASP A 43 -11.39 17.33 0.37
C ASP A 43 -11.21 17.98 1.77
N ARG A 44 -12.25 18.65 2.27
CA ARG A 44 -12.25 19.23 3.62
C ARG A 44 -12.17 18.19 4.74
N ASN A 45 -12.76 17.02 4.53
CA ASN A 45 -12.88 15.98 5.55
C ASN A 45 -11.73 14.96 5.52
N ILE A 46 -10.96 14.88 4.43
CA ILE A 46 -9.81 13.95 4.33
C ILE A 46 -8.72 14.27 5.34
N GLY A 47 -8.33 15.53 5.46
CA GLY A 47 -7.29 15.91 6.44
C GLY A 47 -7.63 15.45 7.85
N PRO A 48 -8.81 15.85 8.38
CA PRO A 48 -9.30 15.40 9.68
C PRO A 48 -9.40 13.87 9.81
N PHE A 49 -9.80 13.16 8.75
CA PHE A 49 -9.89 11.70 8.78
C PHE A 49 -8.55 11.01 9.06
N PHE A 50 -7.44 11.58 8.59
CA PHE A 50 -6.10 11.01 8.78
C PHE A 50 -5.32 11.60 9.96
N ASP A 51 -5.85 12.60 10.68
CA ASP A 51 -5.09 13.39 11.66
C ASP A 51 -4.49 12.59 12.83
N GLU A 52 -5.14 11.52 13.26
CA GLU A 52 -4.61 10.63 14.30
C GLU A 52 -3.53 9.71 13.72
N ALA A 53 -3.87 8.95 12.67
CA ALA A 53 -3.00 7.94 12.10
C ALA A 53 -1.71 8.53 11.48
N LYS A 54 -1.75 9.72 10.89
CA LYS A 54 -0.56 10.34 10.26
C LYS A 54 0.46 10.91 11.24
N LYS A 55 0.10 11.03 12.54
CA LYS A 55 1.07 11.38 13.60
C LYS A 55 1.98 10.21 13.93
N GLU A 56 1.48 9.00 13.75
CA GLU A 56 2.15 7.76 14.11
C GLU A 56 2.85 7.12 12.90
N ASP A 57 2.31 7.30 11.71
CA ASP A 57 2.79 6.65 10.48
C ASP A 57 2.92 7.65 9.32
N LYS A 58 4.16 7.83 8.84
CA LYS A 58 4.46 8.74 7.72
C LYS A 58 3.85 8.26 6.40
N ASP A 59 3.67 6.96 6.22
CA ASP A 59 3.10 6.43 4.98
C ASP A 59 1.60 6.75 4.88
N VAL A 60 0.93 6.93 6.02
CA VAL A 60 -0.47 7.40 6.06
C VAL A 60 -0.58 8.84 5.56
N LYS A 61 0.42 9.68 5.84
CA LYS A 61 0.50 11.03 5.27
C LYS A 61 0.61 10.98 3.75
N THR A 62 1.41 10.06 3.21
CA THR A 62 1.52 9.87 1.75
C THR A 62 0.19 9.39 1.15
N LEU A 63 -0.53 8.47 1.81
CA LEU A 63 -1.87 8.06 1.38
C LEU A 63 -2.86 9.24 1.38
N GLU A 64 -2.83 10.10 2.39
CA GLU A 64 -3.65 11.33 2.44
C GLU A 64 -3.37 12.22 1.21
N GLU A 65 -2.08 12.45 0.89
CA GLU A 65 -1.66 13.26 -0.25
C GLU A 65 -2.08 12.64 -1.60
N ASP A 66 -1.97 11.31 -1.74
CA ASP A 66 -2.40 10.59 -2.94
C ASP A 66 -3.91 10.70 -3.16
N ILE A 67 -4.71 10.55 -2.10
CA ILE A 67 -6.17 10.67 -2.18
C ILE A 67 -6.57 12.12 -2.52
N LYS A 68 -5.90 13.12 -1.94
CA LYS A 68 -6.14 14.54 -2.29
C LYS A 68 -5.85 14.80 -3.76
N LYS A 69 -4.75 14.26 -4.29
CA LYS A 69 -4.41 14.36 -5.71
C LYS A 69 -5.47 13.72 -6.59
N VAL A 70 -5.98 12.53 -6.22
CA VAL A 70 -7.09 11.89 -6.94
C VAL A 70 -8.33 12.80 -6.96
N ILE A 71 -8.66 13.45 -5.84
CA ILE A 71 -9.81 14.36 -5.78
C ILE A 71 -9.62 15.59 -6.66
N ASP A 72 -8.43 16.18 -6.66
CA ASP A 72 -8.13 17.32 -7.52
C ASP A 72 -8.25 16.93 -9.00
N GLU A 73 -7.74 15.76 -9.40
CA GLU A 73 -7.93 15.23 -10.75
C GLU A 73 -9.42 14.99 -11.10
N LEU A 74 -10.25 14.59 -10.13
CA LEU A 74 -11.69 14.38 -10.33
C LEU A 74 -12.49 15.68 -10.40
N LYS A 75 -12.02 16.77 -9.76
CA LYS A 75 -12.63 18.11 -9.88
C LYS A 75 -12.58 18.58 -11.34
N ASP A 76 -11.50 18.30 -12.05
CA ASP A 76 -11.28 18.70 -13.44
C ASP A 76 -12.10 17.88 -14.47
N LYS A 77 -12.62 16.71 -14.10
CA LYS A 77 -13.42 15.85 -14.99
C LYS A 77 -14.85 16.38 -15.13
N LYS A 78 -15.29 16.74 -16.33
CA LYS A 78 -16.67 17.17 -16.57
C LYS A 78 -17.56 15.98 -16.92
N ILE A 79 -18.72 15.89 -16.26
CA ILE A 79 -19.78 14.97 -16.64
C ILE A 79 -20.46 15.51 -17.89
N GLU A 80 -20.40 14.72 -18.97
CA GLU A 80 -20.95 15.02 -20.28
C GLU A 80 -21.24 13.71 -21.04
N ASP A 81 -21.80 13.76 -22.24
CA ASP A 81 -22.28 12.56 -22.92
C ASP A 81 -21.14 11.56 -23.25
N SER A 82 -19.93 12.07 -23.53
CA SER A 82 -18.70 11.29 -23.72
C SER A 82 -18.05 10.80 -22.41
N TYR A 83 -18.53 11.28 -21.27
CA TYR A 83 -18.04 10.91 -19.94
C TYR A 83 -19.21 10.95 -18.92
N PRO A 84 -20.10 9.95 -18.98
CA PRO A 84 -21.31 9.94 -18.19
C PRO A 84 -21.00 9.78 -16.70
N ILE A 85 -21.97 10.09 -15.86
CA ILE A 85 -21.82 10.03 -14.41
C ILE A 85 -21.43 8.63 -13.90
N THR A 86 -21.86 7.56 -14.58
CA THR A 86 -21.46 6.19 -14.25
C THR A 86 -19.96 5.99 -14.43
N GLN A 87 -19.40 6.48 -15.53
CA GLN A 87 -17.97 6.43 -15.80
C GLN A 87 -17.19 7.29 -14.81
N PHE A 88 -17.71 8.47 -14.43
CA PHE A 88 -17.13 9.27 -13.35
C PHE A 88 -17.06 8.49 -12.03
N PHE A 89 -18.13 7.78 -11.65
CA PHE A 89 -18.14 6.99 -10.42
C PHE A 89 -17.17 5.80 -10.47
N ASP A 90 -17.14 5.08 -11.59
CA ASP A 90 -16.22 3.95 -11.77
C ASP A 90 -14.76 4.41 -11.72
N ASP A 91 -14.41 5.49 -12.42
CA ASP A 91 -13.06 6.06 -12.39
C ASP A 91 -12.68 6.55 -10.99
N SER A 92 -13.62 7.23 -10.29
CA SER A 92 -13.40 7.70 -8.93
C SER A 92 -13.11 6.53 -7.99
N LYS A 93 -13.95 5.48 -8.04
CA LYS A 93 -13.78 4.27 -7.25
C LYS A 93 -12.44 3.60 -7.54
N ASN A 94 -12.12 3.40 -8.81
CA ASN A 94 -10.90 2.69 -9.22
C ASN A 94 -9.65 3.46 -8.80
N LYS A 95 -9.63 4.78 -8.93
CA LYS A 95 -8.49 5.61 -8.48
C LYS A 95 -8.28 5.57 -6.97
N ILE A 96 -9.36 5.67 -6.19
CA ILE A 96 -9.28 5.60 -4.73
C ILE A 96 -8.84 4.20 -4.27
N ILE A 97 -9.42 3.13 -4.86
CA ILE A 97 -8.98 1.76 -4.60
C ILE A 97 -7.50 1.59 -4.92
N HIS A 98 -7.04 2.12 -6.05
CA HIS A 98 -5.64 2.04 -6.43
C HIS A 98 -4.69 2.71 -5.41
N SER A 99 -5.05 3.90 -4.88
CA SER A 99 -4.27 4.55 -3.81
C SER A 99 -4.21 3.70 -2.55
N ILE A 100 -5.34 3.10 -2.14
CA ILE A 100 -5.41 2.23 -0.96
C ILE A 100 -4.61 0.94 -1.17
N ASP A 101 -4.74 0.30 -2.34
CA ASP A 101 -4.00 -0.92 -2.68
C ASP A 101 -2.49 -0.67 -2.70
N ASN A 102 -2.04 0.47 -3.22
CA ASN A 102 -0.62 0.84 -3.20
C ASN A 102 -0.10 0.98 -1.77
N PHE A 103 -0.84 1.65 -0.90
CA PHE A 103 -0.50 1.76 0.52
C PHE A 103 -0.47 0.38 1.20
N TYR A 104 -1.47 -0.46 0.97
CA TYR A 104 -1.52 -1.80 1.56
C TYR A 104 -0.35 -2.68 1.09
N ASN A 105 -0.02 -2.63 -0.20
CA ASN A 105 1.13 -3.34 -0.76
C ASN A 105 2.46 -2.85 -0.15
N LEU A 106 2.61 -1.54 0.09
CA LEU A 106 3.77 -0.99 0.79
C LEU A 106 3.90 -1.57 2.20
N LYS A 107 2.79 -1.62 2.97
CA LYS A 107 2.79 -2.19 4.33
C LYS A 107 3.06 -3.69 4.34
N LEU A 108 2.52 -4.43 3.37
CA LEU A 108 2.84 -5.85 3.22
C LEU A 108 4.32 -6.08 2.94
N GLN A 109 4.92 -5.27 2.06
CA GLN A 109 6.36 -5.36 1.78
C GLN A 109 7.19 -5.05 3.03
N GLN A 110 6.85 -4.00 3.79
CA GLN A 110 7.51 -3.69 5.06
C GLN A 110 7.44 -4.88 6.03
N ALA A 111 6.26 -5.46 6.21
CA ALA A 111 6.07 -6.61 7.09
C ALA A 111 6.90 -7.83 6.64
N GLN A 112 6.96 -8.09 5.33
CA GLN A 112 7.78 -9.16 4.78
C GLN A 112 9.27 -8.95 5.07
N GLU A 113 9.79 -7.73 4.88
CA GLU A 113 11.20 -7.42 5.16
C GLU A 113 11.51 -7.54 6.66
N ILE A 114 10.61 -7.09 7.54
CA ILE A 114 10.75 -7.28 8.99
C ILE A 114 10.81 -8.76 9.35
N ILE A 115 9.93 -9.59 8.77
CA ILE A 115 9.94 -11.05 8.99
C ILE A 115 11.28 -11.64 8.54
N GLN A 116 11.81 -11.23 7.38
CA GLN A 116 13.12 -11.72 6.90
C GLN A 116 14.26 -11.28 7.82
N TYR A 117 14.22 -10.05 8.30
CA TYR A 117 15.19 -9.54 9.27
C TYR A 117 15.14 -10.34 10.59
N ILE A 118 13.94 -10.57 11.15
CA ILE A 118 13.75 -11.36 12.38
C ILE A 118 14.26 -12.81 12.21
N LYS A 119 14.02 -13.44 11.04
CA LYS A 119 14.53 -14.78 10.76
C LYS A 119 16.06 -14.83 10.84
N LYS A 120 16.74 -13.88 10.21
CA LYS A 120 18.21 -13.76 10.24
C LYS A 120 18.73 -13.47 11.65
N TYR A 121 18.04 -12.60 12.39
CA TYR A 121 18.38 -12.34 13.78
C TYR A 121 18.26 -13.60 14.65
N ASN A 122 17.18 -14.38 14.48
CA ASN A 122 16.99 -15.63 15.20
C ASN A 122 18.05 -16.68 14.83
N GLU A 123 18.46 -16.72 13.56
CA GLU A 123 19.56 -17.56 13.11
C GLU A 123 20.88 -17.17 13.79
N LEU A 124 21.20 -15.87 13.85
CA LEU A 124 22.38 -15.39 14.58
C LEU A 124 22.32 -15.73 16.07
N ARG A 125 21.14 -15.57 16.70
CA ARG A 125 20.91 -15.95 18.10
C ARG A 125 21.14 -17.44 18.30
N ASP A 126 20.61 -18.27 17.40
CA ASP A 126 20.78 -19.71 17.46
C ASP A 126 22.26 -20.09 17.24
N ILE A 127 23.00 -19.35 16.40
CA ILE A 127 24.43 -19.52 16.26
C ILE A 127 25.17 -19.30 17.57
N VAL A 128 24.87 -18.21 18.28
CA VAL A 128 25.50 -17.87 19.55
C VAL A 128 25.10 -18.83 20.68
N THR A 129 23.84 -19.26 20.70
CA THR A 129 23.27 -20.00 21.84
C THR A 129 23.30 -21.51 21.69
N LYS A 130 23.27 -22.04 20.46
CA LYS A 130 23.13 -23.48 20.19
C LYS A 130 24.36 -24.11 19.56
N ASN A 131 25.21 -23.36 18.87
CA ASN A 131 26.46 -23.95 18.40
C ASN A 131 27.40 -24.15 19.58
N ASN A 132 27.47 -25.39 20.04
CA ASN A 132 28.54 -25.89 20.90
C ASN A 132 29.84 -25.88 20.09
N ILE A 133 30.43 -24.69 19.91
CA ILE A 133 31.82 -24.59 19.50
C ILE A 133 32.62 -25.17 20.67
N ALA A 134 33.06 -26.42 20.51
CA ALA A 134 33.75 -27.19 21.55
C ALA A 134 35.01 -26.48 22.09
N GLU A 135 35.55 -25.56 21.30
CA GLU A 135 36.71 -24.74 21.64
C GLU A 135 36.28 -23.41 22.30
N VAL A 136 36.40 -23.35 23.63
CA VAL A 136 35.99 -22.20 24.47
C VAL A 136 36.56 -20.87 23.98
N ALA A 137 37.79 -20.85 23.48
CA ALA A 137 38.44 -19.67 22.94
C ALA A 137 37.72 -19.13 21.69
N LYS A 138 37.33 -20.02 20.76
CA LYS A 138 36.58 -19.64 19.55
C LYS A 138 35.17 -19.17 19.87
N ASN A 139 34.50 -19.76 20.86
CA ASN A 139 33.18 -19.31 21.31
C ASN A 139 33.26 -17.89 21.91
N LYS A 140 34.29 -17.60 22.70
CA LYS A 140 34.53 -16.24 23.24
C LYS A 140 34.80 -15.21 22.14
N GLU A 141 35.55 -15.58 21.11
CA GLU A 141 35.82 -14.71 19.95
C GLU A 141 34.54 -14.45 19.15
N LEU A 142 33.74 -15.49 18.85
CA LEU A 142 32.44 -15.37 18.18
C LEU A 142 31.52 -14.41 18.93
N ASN A 143 31.34 -14.61 20.23
CA ASN A 143 30.46 -13.77 21.05
C ASN A 143 30.91 -12.31 21.07
N LYS A 144 32.23 -12.07 21.04
CA LYS A 144 32.78 -10.72 20.94
C LYS A 144 32.49 -10.10 19.58
N GLU A 145 32.70 -10.82 18.47
CA GLU A 145 32.41 -10.30 17.13
C GLU A 145 30.94 -9.99 16.93
N VAL A 146 30.05 -10.84 17.43
CA VAL A 146 28.61 -10.57 17.41
C VAL A 146 28.26 -9.33 18.24
N ALA A 147 28.81 -9.21 19.44
CA ALA A 147 28.60 -8.03 20.28
C ALA A 147 29.14 -6.75 19.62
N ASP A 148 30.33 -6.80 19.02
CA ASP A 148 30.95 -5.67 18.31
C ASP A 148 30.13 -5.28 17.07
N TYR A 149 29.59 -6.25 16.33
CA TYR A 149 28.67 -6.00 15.23
C TYR A 149 27.39 -5.28 15.71
N PHE A 150 26.78 -5.73 16.81
CA PHE A 150 25.60 -5.05 17.35
C PHE A 150 25.90 -3.64 17.86
N ASN A 151 26.99 -3.47 18.58
CA ASN A 151 27.41 -2.17 19.09
C ASN A 151 27.75 -1.20 17.95
N LYS A 152 28.31 -1.67 16.85
CA LYS A 152 28.64 -0.83 15.70
C LYS A 152 27.40 -0.44 14.90
N ASN A 153 26.46 -1.35 14.70
CA ASN A 153 25.36 -1.17 13.75
C ASN A 153 24.01 -0.81 14.39
N PHE A 154 23.86 -1.00 15.71
CA PHE A 154 22.59 -0.82 16.44
C PHE A 154 22.74 -0.08 17.77
N SER A 155 23.89 0.56 18.05
CA SER A 155 24.07 1.37 19.27
C SER A 155 23.21 2.64 19.31
N ASP A 156 22.69 3.08 18.16
CA ASP A 156 21.66 4.11 18.13
C ASP A 156 20.35 3.55 18.70
N LYS A 157 19.99 4.02 19.91
CA LYS A 157 18.78 3.65 20.67
C LYS A 157 17.45 4.00 19.96
N ASN A 158 17.48 4.42 18.70
CA ASN A 158 16.34 4.88 17.93
C ASN A 158 15.95 3.89 16.81
N PHE A 159 16.04 2.59 17.06
CA PHE A 159 15.41 1.59 16.19
C PHE A 159 13.88 1.69 16.35
N ASP A 160 13.28 2.60 15.59
CA ASP A 160 11.84 2.80 15.54
C ASP A 160 11.25 1.96 14.41
N ILE A 161 10.73 0.78 14.76
CA ILE A 161 10.14 -0.17 13.81
C ILE A 161 8.94 0.43 13.06
N ASN A 162 8.29 1.45 13.64
CA ASN A 162 7.12 2.12 13.05
C ASN A 162 7.52 3.19 12.01
N ASN A 163 8.79 3.62 11.99
CA ASN A 163 9.32 4.63 11.07
C ASN A 163 10.48 4.12 10.19
N LEU A 164 10.67 2.82 10.12
CA LEU A 164 11.72 2.18 9.33
C LEU A 164 11.28 2.06 7.86
N SER A 165 11.93 2.81 6.98
CA SER A 165 11.68 2.69 5.54
C SER A 165 12.10 1.31 5.03
N ILE A 166 11.42 0.85 3.97
CA ILE A 166 11.74 -0.44 3.31
C ILE A 166 13.22 -0.50 2.92
N ASP A 167 13.78 0.58 2.39
CA ASP A 167 15.18 0.62 1.95
C ASP A 167 16.15 0.44 3.12
N LYS A 168 15.88 1.09 4.26
CA LYS A 168 16.71 0.90 5.46
C LYS A 168 16.62 -0.53 5.99
N LEU A 169 15.43 -1.12 6.02
CA LEU A 169 15.24 -2.52 6.42
C LEU A 169 15.98 -3.47 5.47
N LYS A 170 15.94 -3.22 4.16
CA LYS A 170 16.67 -4.01 3.16
C LYS A 170 18.18 -3.91 3.34
N ASP A 171 18.70 -2.71 3.56
CA ASP A 171 20.13 -2.48 3.79
C ASP A 171 20.60 -3.19 5.06
N GLN A 172 19.88 -3.03 6.18
CA GLN A 172 20.18 -3.73 7.44
C GLN A 172 20.08 -5.25 7.30
N SER A 173 19.06 -5.73 6.60
CA SER A 173 18.84 -7.16 6.31
C SER A 173 19.98 -7.72 5.47
N LYS A 174 20.49 -6.96 4.50
CA LYS A 174 21.64 -7.33 3.66
C LYS A 174 22.94 -7.37 4.47
N ASP A 175 23.19 -6.36 5.28
CA ASP A 175 24.37 -6.30 6.14
C ASP A 175 24.41 -7.44 7.15
N LEU A 176 23.25 -7.77 7.76
CA LEU A 176 23.13 -8.90 8.67
C LEU A 176 23.35 -10.23 7.95
N SER A 177 22.88 -10.37 6.71
CA SER A 177 23.13 -11.59 5.90
C SER A 177 24.62 -11.76 5.63
N LYS A 178 25.28 -10.69 5.21
CA LYS A 178 26.71 -10.71 4.92
C LYS A 178 27.51 -11.10 6.17
N PHE A 179 27.16 -10.52 7.32
CA PHE A 179 27.77 -10.86 8.59
C PHE A 179 27.53 -12.33 8.99
N LEU A 180 26.30 -12.83 8.82
CA LEU A 180 25.98 -14.23 9.06
C LEU A 180 26.81 -15.18 8.21
N ASP A 181 26.95 -14.90 6.92
CA ASP A 181 27.76 -15.71 5.99
C ASP A 181 29.25 -15.70 6.38
N GLU A 182 29.77 -14.53 6.80
CA GLU A 182 31.15 -14.38 7.28
C GLU A 182 31.39 -15.19 8.56
N ILE A 183 30.49 -15.11 9.53
CA ILE A 183 30.55 -15.87 10.79
C ILE A 183 30.47 -17.38 10.50
N LYS A 184 29.50 -17.81 9.69
CA LYS A 184 29.34 -19.23 9.34
C LYS A 184 30.60 -19.80 8.71
N LYS A 185 31.18 -19.07 7.77
CA LYS A 185 32.41 -19.45 7.09
C LYS A 185 33.61 -19.47 8.04
N LYS A 186 33.78 -18.44 8.88
CA LYS A 186 34.91 -18.32 9.80
C LYS A 186 34.92 -19.40 10.87
N TYR A 187 33.75 -19.76 11.38
CA TYR A 187 33.60 -20.70 12.49
C TYR A 187 33.16 -22.11 12.07
N ASN A 188 33.09 -22.40 10.76
CA ASN A 188 32.62 -23.67 10.18
C ASN A 188 31.26 -24.10 10.74
N ILE A 189 30.30 -23.16 10.74
CA ILE A 189 28.94 -23.36 11.21
C ILE A 189 28.05 -23.60 9.99
N HIS A 190 27.28 -24.70 10.03
CA HIS A 190 26.37 -25.12 8.96
C HIS A 190 24.94 -24.63 9.21
#